data_AF-A0A8J8F8A5-F1
#
_entry.id   AF-A0A8J8F8A5-F1
#
_cell.length_a   1.000
_cell.length_b   1.000
_cell.length_c   1.000
_cell.angle_alpha   90.00
_cell.angle_beta   90.00
_cell.angle_gamma   90.00
#
_symmetry.space_group_name_H-M   'P 1'
#
loop_
_entity.id
_entity.type
_entity.pdbx_description
1 polymer ?
#
loop_
_entity_poly.entity_id
_entity_poly.type
_entity_poly.pdbx_seq_one_letter_code
_entity_poly.pdbx_strand_id
1 'polypeptide(L)'
;AVLRGYELNEFTEEVTGVKVETIKKLVETLKSSEFIGAFIGLGLASSRSKDKNVSILLELIAEMNAYTKCTVIGNRGHCNVAGFNQVCAWRTGFPYGVDFSRGYARYNPGEYTTTNVLERKEVDAMLLCCADLGAHLPRKAVERMADIPLITIDIAPCPSTMLSDVVLPGVLDGMENEGTFYRLDNIPLRARKFTDPPFDYTTSNEDTLKQIFEEIKK
;
A
#
# COMPACT_ATOMS: atom_id res chain seq x y z
N ALA A 1 8.33 -14.52 -24.05
CA ALA A 1 9.07 -15.15 -25.17
C ALA A 1 8.88 -16.66 -25.18
N VAL A 2 9.50 -17.42 -24.25
CA VAL A 2 9.42 -18.90 -24.21
C VAL A 2 7.99 -19.44 -24.16
N LEU A 3 7.12 -18.86 -23.31
CA LEU A 3 5.72 -19.29 -23.22
C LEU A 3 4.98 -19.20 -24.57
N ARG A 4 5.32 -18.21 -25.39
CA ARG A 4 4.76 -17.99 -26.72
C ARG A 4 5.52 -18.74 -27.83
N GLY A 5 6.50 -19.59 -27.48
CA GLY A 5 7.31 -20.34 -28.44
C GLY A 5 8.41 -19.53 -29.14
N TYR A 6 8.67 -18.28 -28.73
CA TYR A 6 9.78 -17.50 -29.29
C TYR A 6 11.12 -17.90 -28.68
N GLU A 7 12.17 -17.84 -29.50
CA GLU A 7 13.55 -17.99 -29.01
C GLU A 7 13.94 -16.83 -28.10
N LEU A 8 14.76 -17.15 -27.09
CA LEU A 8 15.34 -16.16 -26.21
C LEU A 8 16.52 -15.49 -26.89
N ASN A 9 16.70 -14.19 -26.63
CA ASN A 9 17.84 -13.44 -27.13
C ASN A 9 19.15 -14.04 -26.57
N GLU A 10 20.22 -14.00 -27.36
CA GLU A 10 21.56 -14.49 -26.99
C GLU A 10 22.10 -13.89 -25.68
N PHE A 11 21.76 -12.64 -25.36
CA PHE A 11 22.19 -11.95 -24.14
C PHE A 11 21.32 -12.26 -22.90
N THR A 12 20.34 -13.18 -23.00
CA THR A 12 19.40 -13.45 -21.90
C THR A 12 20.11 -13.94 -20.64
N GLU A 13 21.07 -14.85 -20.77
CA GLU A 13 21.80 -15.39 -19.62
C GLU A 13 22.69 -14.32 -18.96
N GLU A 14 23.31 -13.46 -19.78
CA GLU A 14 24.14 -12.34 -19.30
C GLU A 14 23.30 -11.32 -18.51
N VAL A 15 22.14 -10.93 -19.04
CA VAL A 15 21.28 -9.91 -18.42
C VAL A 15 20.58 -10.42 -17.16
N THR A 16 20.12 -11.68 -17.17
CA THR A 16 19.31 -12.22 -16.07
C THR A 16 20.12 -12.98 -15.03
N GLY A 17 21.32 -13.45 -15.38
CA GLY A 17 22.08 -14.40 -14.58
C GLY A 17 21.45 -15.78 -14.47
N VAL A 18 20.39 -16.08 -15.25
CA VAL A 18 19.66 -17.35 -15.22
C VAL A 18 19.88 -18.08 -16.55
N LYS A 19 20.24 -19.37 -16.47
CA LYS A 19 20.42 -20.21 -17.65
C LYS A 19 19.13 -20.31 -18.45
N VAL A 20 19.22 -20.24 -19.78
CA VAL A 20 18.10 -20.40 -20.72
C VAL A 20 17.37 -21.72 -20.49
N GLU A 21 18.12 -22.80 -20.22
CA GLU A 21 17.54 -24.11 -19.91
C GLU A 21 16.66 -24.07 -18.65
N THR A 22 17.08 -23.33 -17.61
CA THR A 22 16.30 -23.15 -16.39
C THR A 22 14.99 -22.40 -16.67
N ILE A 23 15.04 -21.36 -17.51
CA ILE A 23 13.83 -20.60 -17.91
C ILE A 23 12.87 -21.50 -18.68
N LYS A 24 13.38 -22.30 -19.64
CA LYS A 24 12.56 -23.25 -20.42
C LYS A 24 11.93 -24.32 -19.52
N LYS A 25 12.71 -24.88 -18.60
CA LYS A 25 12.23 -25.87 -17.62
C LYS A 25 11.14 -25.30 -16.71
N LEU A 26 11.28 -24.05 -16.27
CA LEU A 26 10.26 -23.37 -15.48
C LEU A 26 8.94 -23.27 -16.27
N VAL A 27 8.99 -22.81 -17.53
CA VAL A 27 7.80 -22.68 -18.36
C VAL A 27 7.08 -24.02 -18.57
N GLU A 28 7.81 -25.09 -18.84
CA GLU A 28 7.20 -26.42 -18.99
C GLU A 28 6.59 -26.93 -17.68
N THR A 29 7.25 -26.67 -16.54
CA THR A 29 6.70 -27.01 -15.21
C THR A 29 5.39 -26.28 -14.93
N LEU A 30 5.33 -24.99 -15.29
CA LEU A 30 4.11 -24.20 -15.13
C LEU A 30 3.01 -24.74 -16.05
N LYS A 31 3.30 -25.02 -17.32
CA LYS A 31 2.31 -25.58 -18.27
C LYS A 31 1.76 -26.94 -17.85
N SER A 32 2.57 -27.79 -17.22
CA SER A 32 2.14 -29.12 -16.76
C SER A 32 1.42 -29.11 -15.41
N SER A 33 1.33 -27.97 -14.73
CA SER A 33 0.65 -27.86 -13.44
C SER A 33 -0.87 -27.81 -13.61
N GLU A 34 -1.64 -28.38 -12.67
CA GLU A 34 -3.12 -28.32 -12.72
C GLU A 34 -3.69 -26.99 -12.24
N PHE A 35 -3.01 -26.35 -11.29
CA PHE A 35 -3.37 -25.05 -10.74
C PHE A 35 -2.13 -24.30 -10.27
N ILE A 36 -2.08 -23.00 -10.54
CA ILE A 36 -0.98 -22.12 -10.14
C ILE A 36 -1.54 -20.95 -9.32
N GLY A 37 -0.97 -20.75 -8.13
CA GLY A 37 -1.19 -19.56 -7.30
C GLY A 37 0.10 -18.74 -7.18
N ALA A 38 0.12 -17.55 -7.77
CA ALA A 38 1.26 -16.64 -7.69
C ALA A 38 1.05 -15.61 -6.58
N PHE A 39 2.05 -15.43 -5.71
CA PHE A 39 2.03 -14.44 -4.64
C PHE A 39 3.03 -13.31 -4.96
N ILE A 40 2.55 -12.07 -5.03
CA ILE A 40 3.39 -10.89 -5.34
C ILE A 40 3.71 -10.14 -4.05
N GLY A 41 5.00 -9.96 -3.76
CA GLY A 41 5.48 -9.17 -2.62
C GLY A 41 6.20 -7.88 -3.01
N LEU A 42 6.67 -7.16 -1.99
CA LEU A 42 7.42 -5.91 -2.16
C LEU A 42 8.72 -6.08 -2.95
N GLY A 43 9.31 -7.27 -3.01
CA GLY A 43 10.51 -7.51 -3.82
C GLY A 43 10.33 -7.17 -5.31
N LEU A 44 9.13 -7.40 -5.85
CA LEU A 44 8.79 -7.03 -7.23
C LEU A 44 8.39 -5.55 -7.33
N ALA A 45 7.56 -5.07 -6.40
CA ALA A 45 6.99 -3.72 -6.45
C ALA A 45 7.99 -2.60 -6.06
N SER A 46 9.01 -2.91 -5.26
CA SER A 46 9.98 -1.95 -4.73
C SER A 46 11.37 -2.05 -5.36
N SER A 47 11.59 -3.01 -6.27
CA SER A 47 12.84 -3.11 -7.04
C SER A 47 12.83 -2.16 -8.25
N ARG A 48 13.97 -2.09 -8.94
CA ARG A 48 14.10 -1.31 -10.18
C ARG A 48 12.96 -1.68 -11.14
N SER A 49 12.36 -0.67 -11.76
CA SER A 49 11.19 -0.77 -12.67
C SER A 49 9.82 -0.98 -12.00
N LYS A 50 9.73 -1.19 -10.68
CA LYS A 50 8.51 -1.07 -9.85
C LYS A 50 7.23 -1.67 -10.47
N ASP A 51 6.30 -0.83 -10.93
CA ASP A 51 5.01 -1.21 -11.52
C ASP A 51 5.15 -2.04 -12.80
N LYS A 52 6.24 -1.87 -13.55
CA LYS A 52 6.51 -2.65 -14.76
C LYS A 52 6.79 -4.11 -14.46
N ASN A 53 7.45 -4.39 -13.34
CA ASN A 53 7.69 -5.78 -12.90
C ASN A 53 6.36 -6.49 -12.61
N VAL A 54 5.46 -5.78 -11.92
CA VAL A 54 4.12 -6.29 -11.62
C VAL A 54 3.31 -6.47 -12.91
N SER A 55 3.38 -5.50 -13.83
CA SER A 55 2.67 -5.55 -15.12
C SER A 55 3.07 -6.77 -15.95
N ILE A 56 4.38 -7.01 -16.11
CA ILE A 56 4.90 -8.17 -16.86
C ILE A 56 4.49 -9.49 -16.22
N LEU A 57 4.47 -9.56 -14.89
CA LEU A 57 4.01 -10.76 -14.18
C LEU A 57 2.52 -11.01 -14.42
N LEU A 58 1.69 -9.95 -14.37
CA LEU A 58 0.25 -10.06 -14.66
C LEU A 58 -0.01 -10.50 -16.11
N GLU A 59 0.78 -10.00 -17.07
CA GLU A 59 0.75 -10.47 -18.47
C GLU A 59 1.12 -11.95 -18.58
N LEU A 60 2.18 -12.39 -17.89
CA LEU A 60 2.57 -13.80 -17.84
C LEU A 60 1.45 -14.68 -17.29
N ILE A 61 0.80 -14.26 -16.20
CA ILE A 61 -0.33 -14.99 -15.61
C ILE A 61 -1.52 -15.04 -16.57
N ALA A 62 -1.84 -13.93 -17.24
CA ALA A 62 -2.91 -13.88 -18.23
C ALA A 62 -2.65 -14.85 -19.39
N GLU A 63 -1.42 -14.91 -19.91
CA GLU A 63 -1.04 -15.87 -20.95
C GLU A 63 -1.03 -17.32 -20.46
N MET A 64 -0.59 -17.55 -19.22
CA MET A 64 -0.54 -18.90 -18.65
C MET A 64 -1.94 -19.52 -18.55
N ASN A 65 -2.99 -18.71 -18.40
CA ASN A 65 -4.39 -19.17 -18.38
C ASN A 65 -4.85 -19.82 -19.70
N ALA A 66 -4.09 -19.72 -20.79
CA ALA A 66 -4.34 -20.51 -22.00
C ALA A 66 -3.92 -21.99 -21.88
N TYR A 67 -3.08 -22.32 -20.89
CA TYR A 67 -2.53 -23.67 -20.69
C TYR A 67 -3.05 -24.32 -19.40
N THR A 68 -3.11 -23.57 -18.30
CA THR A 68 -3.59 -24.05 -17.00
C THR A 68 -4.17 -22.92 -16.16
N LYS A 69 -5.00 -23.24 -15.17
CA LYS A 69 -5.59 -22.21 -14.29
C LYS A 69 -4.50 -21.55 -13.47
N CYS A 70 -4.24 -20.27 -13.75
CA CYS A 70 -3.25 -19.46 -13.04
C CYS A 70 -3.92 -18.26 -12.38
N THR A 71 -3.68 -18.08 -11.10
CA THR A 71 -4.22 -16.98 -10.28
C THR A 71 -3.11 -16.23 -9.60
N VAL A 72 -3.40 -14.99 -9.19
CA VAL A 72 -2.42 -14.12 -8.57
C VAL A 72 -3.02 -13.34 -7.43
N ILE A 73 -2.23 -13.16 -6.39
CA ILE A 73 -2.62 -12.37 -5.24
C ILE A 73 -1.45 -11.52 -4.76
N GLY A 74 -1.73 -10.25 -4.50
CA GLY A 74 -0.76 -9.34 -3.91
C GLY A 74 -0.70 -9.57 -2.40
N ASN A 75 0.49 -9.85 -1.88
CA ASN A 75 0.74 -9.89 -0.44
C ASN A 75 0.73 -8.45 0.09
N ARG A 76 -0.43 -8.04 0.62
CA ARG A 76 -0.65 -6.72 1.22
C ARG A 76 -0.01 -6.70 2.62
N GLY A 77 0.76 -5.65 2.93
CA GLY A 77 1.55 -5.55 4.16
C GLY A 77 0.71 -5.48 5.44
N HIS A 78 0.15 -4.31 5.76
CA HIS A 78 -0.65 -4.13 6.98
C HIS A 78 -2.05 -4.73 6.85
N CYS A 79 -2.66 -5.01 8.01
CA CYS A 79 -3.94 -5.69 8.17
C CYS A 79 -5.13 -5.06 7.45
N ASN A 80 -5.11 -3.75 7.13
CA ASN A 80 -6.22 -3.07 6.46
C ASN A 80 -5.81 -2.15 5.30
N VAL A 81 -4.64 -2.36 4.68
CA VAL A 81 -4.25 -1.57 3.48
C VAL A 81 -5.30 -1.73 2.37
N ALA A 82 -5.81 -2.96 2.20
CA ALA A 82 -6.88 -3.23 1.26
C ALA A 82 -8.14 -2.41 1.59
N GLY A 83 -8.49 -2.26 2.87
CA GLY A 83 -9.68 -1.52 3.30
C GLY A 83 -9.59 -0.05 2.97
N PHE A 84 -8.43 0.58 3.23
CA PHE A 84 -8.21 1.96 2.79
C PHE A 84 -8.39 2.11 1.27
N ASN A 85 -7.81 1.20 0.47
CA ASN A 85 -7.97 1.26 -0.98
C ASN A 85 -9.42 1.08 -1.43
N GLN A 86 -10.17 0.14 -0.82
CA GLN A 86 -11.59 -0.07 -1.13
C GLN A 86 -12.41 1.17 -0.79
N VAL A 87 -12.26 1.71 0.41
CA VAL A 87 -12.98 2.90 0.89
C VAL A 87 -12.67 4.11 0.01
N CYS A 88 -11.38 4.37 -0.24
CA CYS A 88 -10.95 5.48 -1.07
C CYS A 88 -11.51 5.35 -2.50
N ALA A 89 -11.47 4.14 -3.08
CA ALA A 89 -11.95 3.90 -4.43
C ALA A 89 -13.45 4.13 -4.56
N TRP A 90 -14.29 3.59 -3.66
CA TRP A 90 -15.74 3.80 -3.79
C TRP A 90 -16.17 5.22 -3.44
N ARG A 91 -15.40 5.95 -2.61
CA ARG A 91 -15.72 7.35 -2.24
C ARG A 91 -15.26 8.36 -3.28
N THR A 92 -14.15 8.10 -3.95
CA THR A 92 -13.43 9.11 -4.76
C THR A 92 -13.24 8.70 -6.21
N GLY A 93 -13.43 7.42 -6.54
CA GLY A 93 -13.07 6.82 -7.83
C GLY A 93 -11.63 6.31 -7.90
N PHE A 94 -10.80 6.56 -6.88
CA PHE A 94 -9.35 6.26 -6.91
C PHE A 94 -8.86 5.58 -5.63
N PRO A 95 -7.85 4.69 -5.69
CA PRO A 95 -7.48 3.83 -4.55
C PRO A 95 -6.53 4.47 -3.51
N TYR A 96 -5.80 5.53 -3.84
CA TYR A 96 -4.87 6.25 -2.95
C TYR A 96 -4.39 7.54 -3.64
N GLY A 97 -3.54 8.35 -2.99
CA GLY A 97 -2.87 9.49 -3.66
C GLY A 97 -3.82 10.45 -4.35
N VAL A 98 -4.91 10.80 -3.66
CA VAL A 98 -6.00 11.64 -4.19
C VAL A 98 -5.81 13.07 -3.71
N ASP A 99 -5.79 14.01 -4.65
CA ASP A 99 -5.76 15.45 -4.40
C ASP A 99 -7.17 16.05 -4.49
N PHE A 100 -7.54 16.86 -3.49
CA PHE A 100 -8.81 17.58 -3.42
C PHE A 100 -8.66 19.11 -3.50
N SER A 101 -7.45 19.63 -3.78
CA SER A 101 -7.14 21.07 -3.80
C SER A 101 -8.05 21.91 -4.71
N ARG A 102 -8.63 21.29 -5.76
CA ARG A 102 -9.54 21.96 -6.70
C ARG A 102 -11.03 21.77 -6.40
N GLY A 103 -11.36 21.18 -5.25
CA GLY A 103 -12.75 20.88 -4.86
C GLY A 103 -13.33 19.61 -5.50
N TYR A 104 -12.54 18.85 -6.26
CA TYR A 104 -12.90 17.54 -6.81
C TYR A 104 -11.71 16.60 -6.78
N ALA A 105 -11.96 15.28 -6.78
CA ALA A 105 -10.92 14.26 -6.71
C ALA A 105 -10.05 14.24 -7.97
N ARG A 106 -8.73 14.36 -7.78
CA ARG A 106 -7.71 14.18 -8.82
C ARG A 106 -6.74 13.08 -8.40
N TYR A 107 -6.29 12.29 -9.36
CA TYR A 107 -5.43 11.14 -9.10
C TYR A 107 -4.30 11.07 -10.11
N ASN A 108 -3.07 11.14 -9.60
CA ASN A 108 -1.86 10.96 -10.38
C ASN A 108 -0.71 10.48 -9.48
N PRO A 109 -0.51 9.16 -9.32
CA PRO A 109 0.63 8.63 -8.58
C PRO A 109 1.96 9.13 -9.13
N GLY A 110 2.86 9.56 -8.24
CA GLY A 110 4.08 10.28 -8.61
C GLY A 110 3.93 11.79 -8.54
N GLU A 111 2.72 12.32 -8.72
CA GLU A 111 2.38 13.72 -8.42
C GLU A 111 1.85 13.83 -6.98
N TYR A 112 0.73 13.18 -6.64
CA TYR A 112 0.04 13.37 -5.34
C TYR A 112 0.38 12.34 -4.27
N THR A 113 1.44 11.55 -4.46
CA THR A 113 1.86 10.51 -3.51
C THR A 113 2.76 11.09 -2.42
N THR A 114 2.60 10.59 -1.18
CA THR A 114 3.25 11.12 0.04
C THR A 114 4.74 11.40 -0.12
N THR A 115 5.52 10.43 -0.61
CA THR A 115 6.97 10.62 -0.81
C THR A 115 7.27 11.76 -1.79
N ASN A 116 6.49 11.88 -2.86
CA ASN A 116 6.73 12.86 -3.92
C ASN A 116 6.41 14.29 -3.47
N VAL A 117 5.26 14.49 -2.81
CA VAL A 117 4.86 15.82 -2.34
C VAL A 117 5.78 16.32 -1.21
N LEU A 118 6.29 15.40 -0.37
CA LEU A 118 7.29 15.71 0.67
C LEU A 118 8.64 16.06 0.05
N GLU A 119 9.18 15.22 -0.84
CA GLU A 119 10.49 15.47 -1.46
C GLU A 119 10.52 16.77 -2.28
N ARG A 120 9.40 17.13 -2.93
CA ARG A 120 9.26 18.40 -3.67
C ARG A 120 8.87 19.59 -2.80
N LYS A 121 8.67 19.39 -1.49
CA LYS A 121 8.26 20.43 -0.52
C LYS A 121 6.97 21.16 -0.91
N GLU A 122 6.02 20.44 -1.50
CA GLU A 122 4.74 20.99 -1.99
C GLU A 122 3.70 21.15 -0.87
N VAL A 123 3.82 20.35 0.20
CA VAL A 123 2.96 20.42 1.38
C VAL A 123 3.58 21.30 2.47
N ASP A 124 2.74 22.00 3.21
CA ASP A 124 3.07 22.91 4.30
C ASP A 124 2.67 22.39 5.69
N ALA A 125 1.85 21.34 5.76
CA ALA A 125 1.52 20.62 6.99
C ALA A 125 1.20 19.15 6.69
N MET A 126 1.23 18.29 7.72
CA MET A 126 0.95 16.87 7.59
C MET A 126 0.13 16.34 8.77
N LEU A 127 -0.96 15.64 8.45
CA LEU A 127 -1.70 14.78 9.38
C LEU A 127 -1.36 13.32 9.09
N LEU A 128 -0.76 12.65 10.05
CA LEU A 128 -0.37 11.26 10.01
C LEU A 128 -1.29 10.44 10.92
N CYS A 129 -1.82 9.32 10.43
CA CYS A 129 -2.73 8.47 11.18
C CYS A 129 -2.31 7.01 11.05
N CYS A 130 -2.09 6.34 12.18
CA CYS A 130 -1.83 4.91 12.30
C CYS A 130 -0.68 4.39 11.41
N ALA A 131 0.40 5.16 11.26
CA ALA A 131 1.56 4.78 10.47
C ALA A 131 2.83 5.46 10.97
N ASP A 132 3.96 4.74 10.89
CA ASP A 132 5.28 5.27 11.26
C ASP A 132 6.13 5.62 10.03
N LEU A 133 5.81 6.75 9.40
CA LEU A 133 6.51 7.21 8.19
C LEU A 133 7.93 7.71 8.46
N GLY A 134 8.24 8.16 9.67
CA GLY A 134 9.59 8.52 10.10
C GLY A 134 10.57 7.33 10.02
N ALA A 135 10.11 6.11 10.29
CA ALA A 135 10.93 4.90 10.15
C ALA A 135 10.96 4.30 8.74
N HIS A 136 9.95 4.62 7.91
CA HIS A 136 9.68 3.85 6.69
C HIS A 136 9.79 4.64 5.38
N LEU A 137 9.92 5.97 5.43
CA LEU A 137 10.14 6.78 4.23
C LEU A 137 11.62 7.03 3.94
N PRO A 138 11.97 7.35 2.67
CA PRO A 138 13.30 7.82 2.33
C PRO A 138 13.70 9.06 3.12
N ARG A 139 14.99 9.16 3.46
CA ARG A 139 15.55 10.26 4.25
C ARG A 139 15.06 11.65 3.83
N LYS A 140 15.05 11.96 2.53
CA LYS A 140 14.63 13.29 2.03
C LYS A 140 13.17 13.63 2.37
N ALA A 141 12.29 12.64 2.35
CA ALA A 141 10.89 12.83 2.74
C ALA A 141 10.78 13.06 4.25
N VAL A 142 11.54 12.30 5.06
CA VAL A 142 11.59 12.46 6.52
C VAL A 142 12.18 13.82 6.93
N GLU A 143 13.21 14.31 6.22
CA GLU A 143 13.74 15.68 6.42
C GLU A 143 12.63 16.72 6.22
N ARG A 144 11.79 16.58 5.20
CA ARG A 144 10.64 17.49 5.03
C ARG A 144 9.62 17.35 6.14
N MET A 145 9.35 16.14 6.64
CA MET A 145 8.43 15.94 7.77
C MET A 145 8.90 16.71 9.02
N ALA A 146 10.20 16.82 9.26
CA ALA A 146 10.76 17.59 10.36
C ALA A 146 10.73 19.12 10.15
N ASP A 147 10.54 19.58 8.91
CA ASP A 147 10.53 21.00 8.53
C ASP A 147 9.10 21.62 8.55
N ILE A 148 8.04 20.84 8.75
CA ILE A 148 6.64 21.28 8.67
C ILE A 148 5.84 20.87 9.90
N PRO A 149 4.75 21.60 10.24
CA PRO A 149 3.78 21.16 11.22
C PRO A 149 3.31 19.72 10.98
N LEU A 150 3.56 18.85 11.95
CA LEU A 150 3.22 17.43 11.91
C LEU A 150 2.32 17.05 13.09
N ILE A 151 1.12 16.58 12.77
CA ILE A 151 0.17 16.01 13.73
C ILE A 151 0.12 14.51 13.51
N THR A 152 0.31 13.71 14.57
CA THR A 152 0.25 12.25 14.49
C THR A 152 -0.83 11.68 15.41
N ILE A 153 -1.68 10.80 14.87
CA ILE A 153 -2.60 9.94 15.61
C ILE A 153 -1.98 8.53 15.66
N ASP A 154 -1.47 8.12 16.82
CA ASP A 154 -0.83 6.81 16.98
C ASP A 154 -1.07 6.23 18.40
N ILE A 155 -0.99 4.91 18.50
CA ILE A 155 -1.22 4.11 19.70
C ILE A 155 0.04 3.95 20.56
N ALA A 156 1.22 4.23 20.00
CA ALA A 156 2.49 4.02 20.68
C ALA A 156 3.55 5.06 20.25
N PRO A 157 4.53 5.36 21.13
CA PRO A 157 5.70 6.14 20.74
C PRO A 157 6.48 5.47 19.60
N CYS A 158 6.75 6.23 18.54
CA CYS A 158 7.53 5.81 17.37
C CYS A 158 8.33 7.00 16.80
N PRO A 159 9.29 6.78 15.87
CA PRO A 159 9.97 7.86 15.17
C PRO A 159 9.06 8.96 14.64
N SER A 160 7.87 8.63 14.13
CA SER A 160 6.91 9.64 13.67
C SER A 160 6.33 10.48 14.80
N THR A 161 5.97 9.90 15.95
CA THR A 161 5.51 10.68 17.11
C THR A 161 6.61 11.57 17.67
N MET A 162 7.87 11.14 17.59
CA MET A 162 9.02 11.93 18.03
C MET A 162 9.29 13.15 17.15
N LEU A 163 8.91 13.07 15.87
CA LEU A 163 9.00 14.19 14.91
C LEU A 163 7.80 15.14 14.99
N SER A 164 6.71 14.75 15.67
CA SER A 164 5.44 15.47 15.61
C SER A 164 5.39 16.64 16.59
N ASP A 165 4.78 17.75 16.17
CA ASP A 165 4.46 18.88 17.04
C ASP A 165 3.27 18.56 17.96
N VAL A 166 2.33 17.74 17.46
CA VAL A 166 1.16 17.29 18.22
C VAL A 166 1.00 15.79 18.05
N VAL A 167 0.90 15.09 19.18
CA VAL A 167 0.58 13.66 19.22
C VAL A 167 -0.79 13.50 19.87
N LEU A 168 -1.74 12.98 19.10
CA LEU A 168 -3.06 12.59 19.57
C LEU A 168 -3.07 11.08 19.81
N PRO A 169 -3.50 10.61 20.99
CA PRO A 169 -3.53 9.18 21.26
C PRO A 169 -4.55 8.49 20.37
N GLY A 170 -4.10 7.48 19.64
CA GLY A 170 -4.93 6.62 18.81
C GLY A 170 -5.64 5.55 19.62
N VAL A 171 -6.74 5.04 19.06
CA VAL A 171 -7.50 3.90 19.61
C VAL A 171 -7.13 2.63 18.84
N LEU A 172 -6.99 1.50 19.53
CA LEU A 172 -6.65 0.22 18.93
C LEU A 172 -7.85 -0.41 18.21
N ASP A 173 -7.92 -0.23 16.89
CA ASP A 173 -8.94 -0.86 16.06
C ASP A 173 -8.83 -2.40 16.07
N GLY A 174 -9.94 -3.07 16.34
CA GLY A 174 -10.02 -4.52 16.54
C GLY A 174 -9.74 -4.98 17.98
N MET A 175 -9.46 -4.06 18.91
CA MET A 175 -9.28 -4.34 20.34
C MET A 175 -10.15 -3.44 21.21
N GLU A 176 -9.95 -2.13 21.13
CA GLU A 176 -10.68 -1.09 21.87
C GLU A 176 -11.89 -0.57 21.07
N ASN A 177 -11.78 -0.56 19.75
CA ASN A 177 -12.85 -0.18 18.83
C ASN A 177 -13.17 -1.33 17.86
N GLU A 178 -14.43 -1.45 17.46
CA GLU A 178 -14.81 -2.39 16.40
C GLU A 178 -14.62 -1.77 15.01
N GLY A 179 -14.38 -2.59 14.00
CA GLY A 179 -14.08 -2.08 12.67
C GLY A 179 -14.12 -3.13 11.58
N THR A 180 -14.15 -2.69 10.32
CA THR A 180 -14.08 -3.60 9.17
C THR A 180 -12.66 -3.64 8.62
N PHE A 181 -12.08 -4.83 8.60
CA PHE A 181 -10.78 -5.10 8.01
C PHE A 181 -10.96 -5.87 6.71
N TYR A 182 -10.30 -5.43 5.64
CA TYR A 182 -10.24 -6.18 4.40
C TYR A 182 -8.96 -6.99 4.38
N ARG A 183 -9.12 -8.31 4.29
CA ARG A 183 -7.98 -9.23 4.12
C ARG A 183 -7.30 -8.99 2.77
N LEU A 184 -6.12 -9.58 2.58
CA LEU A 184 -5.32 -9.47 1.36
C LEU A 184 -6.08 -9.85 0.06
N ASP A 185 -7.13 -10.68 0.15
CA ASP A 185 -8.03 -11.08 -0.94
C ASP A 185 -9.30 -10.20 -1.07
N ASN A 186 -9.34 -9.07 -0.38
CA ASN A 186 -10.47 -8.14 -0.28
C ASN A 186 -11.73 -8.71 0.39
N ILE A 187 -11.63 -9.81 1.14
CA ILE A 187 -12.77 -10.29 1.94
C ILE A 187 -12.91 -9.37 3.17
N PRO A 188 -14.08 -8.73 3.37
CA PRO A 188 -14.33 -7.90 4.55
C PRO A 188 -14.61 -8.78 5.77
N LEU A 189 -13.92 -8.50 6.86
CA LEU A 189 -14.07 -9.14 8.16
C LEU A 189 -14.37 -8.07 9.20
N ARG A 190 -15.47 -8.22 9.95
CA ARG A 190 -15.78 -7.32 11.06
C ARG A 190 -14.99 -7.77 12.30
N ALA A 191 -13.99 -6.99 12.67
CA ALA A 191 -13.30 -7.12 13.95
C ALA A 191 -14.20 -6.56 15.07
N ARG A 192 -14.30 -7.30 16.17
CA ARG A 192 -15.07 -6.90 17.35
C ARG A 192 -14.12 -6.37 18.41
N LYS A 193 -14.50 -5.31 19.11
CA LYS A 193 -13.80 -4.90 20.32
C LYS A 193 -13.98 -5.93 21.43
N PHE A 194 -13.00 -6.04 22.30
CA PHE A 194 -13.04 -6.88 23.50
C PHE A 194 -12.62 -6.14 24.77
N THR A 195 -12.26 -4.87 24.65
CA THR A 195 -12.06 -3.92 25.75
C THR A 195 -12.55 -2.54 25.31
N ASP A 196 -12.73 -1.63 26.25
CA ASP A 196 -12.99 -0.21 25.97
C ASP A 196 -11.67 0.57 25.89
N PRO A 197 -11.60 1.67 25.11
CA PRO A 197 -10.45 2.55 25.09
C PRO A 197 -10.26 3.24 26.46
N PRO A 198 -9.03 3.57 26.85
CA PRO A 198 -8.73 4.23 28.13
C PRO A 198 -9.04 5.74 28.13
N PHE A 199 -9.76 6.26 27.13
CA PHE A 199 -10.03 7.68 26.92
C PHE A 199 -11.50 8.01 27.14
N ASP A 200 -11.78 9.16 27.75
CA ASP A 200 -13.13 9.70 27.96
C ASP A 200 -13.56 10.71 26.86
N TYR A 201 -12.62 11.16 26.04
CA TYR A 201 -12.83 12.14 24.96
C TYR A 201 -12.83 11.55 23.55
N THR A 202 -12.49 10.28 23.38
CA THR A 202 -12.55 9.61 22.07
C THR A 202 -12.86 8.13 22.21
N THR A 203 -13.64 7.62 21.26
CA THR A 203 -14.02 6.21 21.20
C THR A 203 -13.38 5.46 20.03
N SER A 204 -12.81 6.18 19.05
CA SER A 204 -12.14 5.61 17.87
C SER A 204 -11.28 6.65 17.15
N ASN A 205 -10.40 6.20 16.25
CA ASN A 205 -9.67 7.11 15.36
C ASN A 205 -10.63 7.93 14.45
N GLU A 206 -11.77 7.34 14.06
CA GLU A 206 -12.81 8.04 13.30
C GLU A 206 -13.45 9.18 14.12
N ASP A 207 -13.73 8.95 15.40
CA ASP A 207 -14.27 9.95 16.32
C ASP A 207 -13.32 11.14 16.47
N THR A 208 -12.03 10.87 16.72
CA THR A 208 -10.98 11.92 16.74
C THR A 208 -10.95 12.73 15.43
N LEU A 209 -11.01 12.07 14.27
CA LEU A 209 -11.04 12.75 12.97
C LEU A 209 -12.31 13.59 12.76
N LYS A 210 -13.47 13.16 13.26
CA LYS A 210 -14.71 13.94 13.21
C LYS A 210 -14.64 15.19 14.08
N GLN A 211 -14.07 15.08 15.29
CA GLN A 211 -13.88 16.22 16.18
C GLN A 211 -12.98 17.28 15.53
N ILE A 212 -11.87 16.86 14.91
CA ILE A 212 -10.99 17.75 14.14
C ILE A 212 -11.75 18.40 12.97
N PHE A 213 -12.54 17.62 12.23
CA PHE A 213 -13.31 18.11 11.09
C PHE A 213 -14.32 19.20 11.48
N GLU A 214 -15.04 19.03 12.60
CA GLU A 214 -15.99 20.02 13.09
C GLU A 214 -15.31 21.34 13.52
N GLU A 215 -14.07 21.29 14.01
CA GLU A 215 -13.30 22.51 14.31
C GLU A 215 -12.83 23.23 13.04
N ILE A 216 -12.41 22.49 12.00
CA ILE A 216 -11.91 23.07 10.73
C ILE A 216 -13.04 23.65 9.87
N LYS A 217 -14.25 23.10 9.96
CA LYS A 217 -15.40 23.51 9.14
C LYS A 217 -16.00 24.86 9.57
N LYS A 218 -15.71 25.34 10.79
CA LYS A 218 -16.19 26.61 11.33
C LYS A 218 -15.66 27.81 10.53
#